data_AF-A0A964XQG2-F1
#
_entry.id   AF-A0A964XQG2-F1
#
_cell.length_a   1.000
_cell.length_b   1.000
_cell.length_c   1.000
_cell.angle_alpha   90.00
_cell.angle_beta   90.00
_cell.angle_gamma   90.00
#
_symmetry.space_group_name_H-M   'P 1'
#
loop_
_entity.id
_entity.type
_entity.pdbx_description
1 polymer ?
#
loop_
_entity_poly.entity_id
_entity_poly.type
_entity_poly.pdbx_seq_one_letter_code
_entity_poly.pdbx_strand_id
1 'polypeptide(L)'
;MVNQVTFNDNVITANITLMAMDNVSQRKEEAPNTFETADNEIDVLNTQLAILNRAFEMLKHGNIWDKLYHLNSMPTCEPFVERFENYLAGWAMTFDVDFPNDMTIC
;
A
#
# COMPACT_ATOMS: atom_id res chain seq x y z
N MET A 1 -8.59 2.89 0.37
CA MET A 1 -9.96 2.35 0.43
C MET A 1 -10.14 1.65 1.77
N VAL A 2 -11.26 1.85 2.47
CA VAL A 2 -11.58 1.07 3.68
C VAL A 2 -12.51 -0.06 3.22
N ASN A 3 -12.09 -1.30 3.42
CA ASN A 3 -12.85 -2.45 2.93
C ASN A 3 -13.94 -2.86 3.91
N GLN A 4 -13.62 -2.83 5.19
CA GLN A 4 -14.53 -3.20 6.27
C GLN A 4 -14.07 -2.55 7.58
N VAL A 5 -15.03 -2.29 8.46
CA VAL A 5 -14.79 -1.81 9.83
C VAL A 5 -15.59 -2.69 10.77
N THR A 6 -14.93 -3.27 11.77
CA THR A 6 -15.55 -4.10 12.80
C THR A 6 -15.46 -3.41 14.15
N PHE A 7 -16.55 -3.47 14.91
CA PHE A 7 -16.63 -2.91 16.26
C PHE A 7 -16.46 -4.05 17.26
N ASN A 8 -15.40 -4.02 18.05
CA ASN A 8 -15.29 -4.75 19.31
C ASN A 8 -15.51 -3.76 20.46
N ASP A 9 -16.08 -4.20 21.58
CA ASP A 9 -16.53 -3.35 22.71
C ASP A 9 -15.67 -2.09 22.93
N ASN A 10 -14.37 -2.27 23.14
CA ASN A 10 -13.42 -1.17 23.42
C ASN A 10 -12.54 -0.76 22.24
N VAL A 11 -12.55 -1.50 21.11
CA VAL A 11 -11.61 -1.34 19.99
C VAL A 11 -12.34 -1.46 18.66
N ILE A 12 -12.11 -0.49 17.78
CA ILE A 12 -12.60 -0.52 16.40
C ILE A 12 -11.46 -0.95 15.49
N THR A 13 -11.66 -1.98 14.69
CA THR A 13 -10.69 -2.48 13.72
C THR A 13 -11.15 -2.09 12.32
N ALA A 14 -10.32 -1.35 11.59
CA ALA A 14 -10.57 -1.01 10.19
C ALA A 14 -9.57 -1.73 9.27
N ASN A 15 -10.10 -2.45 8.28
CA ASN A 15 -9.31 -3.04 7.20
C ASN A 15 -9.16 -2.03 6.06
N ILE A 16 -7.92 -1.68 5.73
CA ILE A 16 -7.61 -0.62 4.76
C ILE A 16 -6.73 -1.21 3.65
N THR A 17 -7.10 -0.94 2.40
CA THR A 17 -6.23 -1.12 1.22
C THR A 17 -5.65 0.22 0.80
N LEU A 18 -4.32 0.31 0.79
CA LEU A 18 -3.55 1.39 0.18
C LEU A 18 -3.00 0.92 -1.16
N MET A 19 -3.26 1.66 -2.23
CA MET A 19 -2.73 1.36 -3.56
C MET A 19 -1.71 2.42 -3.94
N ALA A 20 -0.51 1.99 -4.34
CA ALA A 20 0.53 2.85 -4.86
C ALA A 20 0.86 2.39 -6.29
N MET A 21 0.65 3.27 -7.26
CA MET A 21 0.78 2.97 -8.69
C MET A 21 1.35 4.17 -9.43
N ASP A 22 2.08 3.87 -10.51
CA ASP A 22 2.63 4.87 -11.41
C ASP A 22 2.56 4.39 -12.86
N ASN A 23 2.63 5.34 -13.78
CA ASN A 23 2.59 5.09 -15.21
C ASN A 23 3.91 4.52 -15.70
N VAL A 24 3.83 3.39 -16.39
CA VAL A 24 4.96 2.76 -17.04
C VAL A 24 5.17 3.45 -18.39
N SER A 25 6.38 3.93 -18.60
CA SER A 25 6.84 4.38 -19.92
C SER A 25 7.52 3.22 -20.62
N GLN A 26 6.96 2.79 -21.75
CA GLN A 26 7.60 1.84 -22.67
C GLN A 26 8.30 2.64 -23.76
N ARG A 27 9.62 2.45 -23.94
CA ARG A 27 10.32 3.03 -25.09
C ARG A 27 10.14 2.13 -26.31
N LYS A 28 9.87 2.73 -27.46
CA LYS A 28 9.80 2.03 -28.76
C LYS A 28 11.17 1.62 -29.34
N GLU A 29 12.26 1.94 -28.67
CA GLU A 29 13.63 1.62 -29.11
C GLU A 29 14.10 0.32 -28.46
N GLU A 30 14.78 -0.53 -29.25
CA GLU A 30 15.34 -1.80 -28.77
C GLU A 30 16.37 -1.54 -27.64
N ALA A 31 16.28 -2.35 -26.59
CA ALA A 31 17.13 -2.28 -25.41
C ALA A 31 18.64 -2.30 -25.80
N PRO A 32 19.47 -1.40 -25.25
CA PRO A 32 20.90 -1.36 -25.56
C PRO A 32 21.69 -2.56 -24.97
N ASN A 33 21.13 -3.30 -24.00
CA ASN A 33 21.80 -4.42 -23.32
C ASN A 33 20.80 -5.47 -22.78
N THR A 34 21.24 -6.72 -22.61
CA THR A 34 20.45 -7.86 -22.08
C THR A 34 19.95 -7.69 -20.63
N PHE A 35 20.48 -6.70 -19.89
CA PHE A 35 20.17 -6.47 -18.47
C PHE A 35 19.22 -5.29 -18.22
N GLU A 36 19.00 -4.43 -19.21
CA GLU A 36 18.07 -3.30 -19.12
C GLU A 36 16.95 -3.55 -20.13
N THR A 37 15.80 -4.01 -19.65
CA THR A 37 14.60 -4.14 -20.48
C THR A 37 14.21 -2.75 -20.98
N ALA A 38 13.66 -2.64 -22.20
CA ALA A 38 13.20 -1.36 -22.77
C ALA A 38 12.03 -0.69 -22.00
N ASP A 39 11.54 -1.38 -20.96
CA ASP A 39 10.38 -1.01 -20.17
C ASP A 39 10.78 -0.69 -18.72
N ASN A 40 10.28 0.44 -18.22
CA ASN A 40 10.50 0.92 -16.85
C ASN A 40 9.66 0.17 -15.79
N GLU A 41 9.07 -0.98 -16.13
CA GLU A 41 8.13 -1.71 -15.26
C GLU A 41 8.78 -2.12 -13.92
N ILE A 42 10.01 -2.63 -13.98
CA ILE A 42 10.73 -3.11 -12.78
C ILE A 42 11.08 -1.94 -11.85
N ASP A 43 11.49 -0.80 -12.41
CA ASP A 43 11.85 0.38 -11.63
C ASP A 43 10.63 1.03 -10.98
N VAL A 44 9.50 1.06 -11.69
CA VAL A 44 8.22 1.48 -11.13
C VAL A 44 7.82 0.56 -9.97
N LEU A 45 7.85 -0.77 -10.16
CA LEU A 45 7.50 -1.73 -9.10
C LEU A 45 8.42 -1.61 -7.88
N ASN A 46 9.72 -1.42 -8.07
CA ASN A 46 10.67 -1.23 -6.98
C ASN A 46 10.44 0.09 -6.22
N THR A 47 10.18 1.18 -6.95
CA THR A 47 9.93 2.50 -6.35
C THR A 47 8.62 2.50 -5.56
N GLN A 48 7.55 1.92 -6.12
CA GLN A 48 6.25 1.83 -5.43
C GLN A 48 6.34 0.94 -4.19
N LEU A 49 7.08 -0.17 -4.23
CA LEU A 49 7.32 -1.01 -3.05
C LEU A 49 8.08 -0.27 -1.96
N ALA A 50 9.11 0.52 -2.31
CA ALA A 50 9.86 1.34 -1.36
C ALA A 50 8.99 2.41 -0.69
N ILE A 51 8.08 3.04 -1.44
CA ILE A 51 7.10 4.01 -0.91
C ILE A 51 6.16 3.33 0.09
N LEU A 52 5.62 2.16 -0.25
CA LEU A 52 4.74 1.40 0.65
C LEU A 52 5.46 0.95 1.91
N ASN A 53 6.72 0.50 1.80
CA ASN A 53 7.52 0.15 2.98
C ASN A 53 7.75 1.36 3.90
N ARG A 54 8.07 2.52 3.33
CA ARG A 54 8.21 3.77 4.10
C ARG A 54 6.89 4.18 4.76
N ALA A 55 5.75 4.04 4.06
CA ALA A 55 4.43 4.30 4.62
C ALA A 55 4.13 3.39 5.82
N PHE A 56 4.46 2.09 5.71
CA PHE A 56 4.34 1.14 6.80
C PHE A 56 5.22 1.49 8.01
N GLU A 57 6.49 1.84 7.79
CA GLU A 57 7.39 2.25 8.88
C GLU A 57 6.89 3.52 9.59
N MET A 58 6.36 4.50 8.85
CA MET A 58 5.76 5.69 9.44
C MET A 58 4.49 5.37 10.23
N LEU A 59 3.68 4.39 9.80
CA LEU A 59 2.51 3.93 10.55
C LEU A 59 2.91 3.19 11.83
N LYS A 60 3.98 2.39 11.79
CA LYS A 60 4.44 1.57 12.92
C LYS A 60 5.23 2.37 13.97
N HIS A 61 6.09 3.31 13.53
CA HIS A 61 7.04 4.02 14.39
C HIS A 61 6.77 5.52 14.51
N GLY A 62 5.77 6.05 13.80
CA GLY A 62 5.43 7.46 13.83
C GLY A 62 4.60 7.87 15.04
N ASN A 63 4.21 9.16 15.04
CA ASN A 63 3.35 9.82 16.05
C ASN A 63 1.95 9.17 16.22
N ILE A 64 1.62 8.21 15.36
CA ILE A 64 0.32 7.54 15.31
C ILE A 64 0.22 6.44 16.38
N TRP A 65 1.37 5.88 16.80
CA TRP A 65 1.46 4.99 17.95
C TRP A 65 1.01 5.68 19.25
N ASP A 66 1.44 6.93 19.46
CA ASP A 66 1.02 7.75 20.61
C ASP A 66 -0.48 8.10 20.58
N LYS A 67 -1.13 7.96 19.41
CA LYS A 67 -2.57 8.21 19.22
C LYS A 67 -3.41 6.93 19.30
N LEU A 68 -2.85 5.82 19.81
CA LEU A 68 -3.52 4.53 20.03
C LEU A 68 -3.95 3.80 18.75
N TYR A 69 -3.42 4.18 17.58
CA TYR A 69 -3.63 3.42 16.36
C TYR A 69 -2.60 2.29 16.30
N HIS A 70 -3.07 1.06 16.46
CA HIS A 70 -2.22 -0.12 16.45
C HIS A 70 -2.41 -0.90 15.16
N LEU A 71 -1.31 -1.23 14.49
CA LEU A 71 -1.32 -2.20 13.40
C LEU A 71 -1.37 -3.60 14.01
N ASN A 72 -2.48 -4.31 13.82
CA ASN A 72 -2.69 -5.63 14.42
C ASN A 72 -2.18 -6.77 13.52
N SER A 73 -2.02 -6.52 12.21
CA SER A 73 -1.59 -7.52 11.23
C SER A 73 -0.29 -7.16 10.50
N MET A 74 0.42 -8.20 10.02
CA MET A 74 1.52 -8.02 9.07
C MET A 74 0.91 -7.56 7.74
N PRO A 75 1.34 -6.41 7.18
CA PRO A 75 0.79 -5.92 5.93
C PRO A 75 1.16 -6.87 4.78
N THR A 76 0.21 -7.13 3.91
CA THR A 76 0.43 -7.92 2.69
C THR A 76 0.44 -6.99 1.49
N CYS A 77 1.46 -7.10 0.64
CA CYS A 77 1.59 -6.33 -0.60
C CYS A 77 1.40 -7.25 -1.80
N GLU A 78 0.39 -6.98 -2.61
CA GLU A 78 0.10 -7.73 -3.85
C GLU A 78 0.40 -6.86 -5.07
N PRO A 79 1.21 -7.34 -6.03
CA PRO A 79 1.52 -6.57 -7.23
C PRO A 79 0.35 -6.62 -8.22
N PHE A 80 0.07 -5.51 -8.88
CA PHE A 80 -0.88 -5.47 -9.99
C PHE A 80 -0.30 -4.71 -11.18
N VAL A 81 -0.63 -5.19 -12.38
CA VAL A 81 -0.31 -4.56 -13.65
C VAL A 81 -1.57 -4.47 -14.48
N GLU A 82 -2.00 -3.26 -14.79
CA GLU A 82 -3.14 -3.01 -15.65
C GLU A 82 -2.66 -2.66 -17.07
N ARG A 83 -3.17 -3.38 -18.07
CA ARG A 83 -2.70 -3.30 -19.46
C ARG A 83 -3.77 -2.81 -20.45
N PHE A 84 -4.96 -2.41 -19.98
CA PHE A 84 -6.12 -2.16 -20.85
C PHE A 84 -6.28 -0.72 -21.32
N GLU A 85 -5.81 0.29 -20.58
CA GLU A 85 -6.04 1.70 -20.97
C GLU A 85 -4.80 2.60 -20.79
N ASN A 86 -4.10 2.47 -19.66
CA ASN A 86 -2.76 3.00 -19.45
C ASN A 86 -1.91 1.88 -18.86
N TYR A 87 -0.65 1.76 -19.28
CA TYR A 87 0.27 0.82 -18.64
C TYR A 87 0.55 1.31 -17.22
N LEU A 88 -0.17 0.79 -16.24
CA LEU A 88 -0.03 1.14 -14.83
C LEU A 88 0.50 -0.09 -14.09
N ALA A 89 1.59 0.12 -13.37
CA ALA A 89 2.18 -0.88 -12.51
C ALA A 89 2.20 -0.36 -11.08
N GLY A 90 1.86 -1.22 -10.13
CA GLY A 90 1.76 -0.83 -8.74
C GLY A 90 1.62 -2.00 -7.79
N TRP A 91 1.44 -1.64 -6.53
CA TRP A 91 1.28 -2.55 -5.42
C TRP A 91 0.06 -2.13 -4.59
N ALA A 92 -0.73 -3.12 -4.18
CA ALA A 92 -1.83 -2.97 -3.24
C ALA A 92 -1.40 -3.53 -1.89
N MET A 93 -1.34 -2.68 -0.87
CA MET A 93 -1.01 -3.04 0.50
C MET A 93 -2.28 -3.08 1.34
N THR A 94 -2.58 -4.23 1.94
CA THR A 94 -3.71 -4.42 2.85
C THR A 94 -3.22 -4.58 4.29
N PHE A 95 -3.85 -3.85 5.22
CA PHE A 95 -3.51 -3.91 6.64
C PHE A 95 -4.73 -3.57 7.52
N ASP A 96 -4.69 -4.03 8.76
CA ASP A 96 -5.70 -3.75 9.78
C ASP A 96 -5.19 -2.75 10.80
N VAL A 97 -5.98 -1.70 11.06
CA VAL A 97 -5.70 -0.69 12.08
C VAL A 97 -6.76 -0.73 13.16
N ASP A 98 -6.31 -0.92 14.39
CA ASP A 98 -7.11 -0.85 15.60
C ASP A 98 -7.02 0.55 16.21
N PHE A 99 -8.17 1.12 16.58
CA PHE A 99 -8.26 2.39 17.29
C PHE A 99 -9.31 2.31 18.40
N PRO A 100 -9.15 3.10 19.49
CA PRO A 100 -10.07 3.03 20.63
C PRO A 100 -11.48 3.48 20.25
N ASN A 101 -12.47 2.80 20.81
CA ASN A 101 -13.88 3.20 20.71
C ASN A 101 -14.20 4.24 21.80
N ASP A 102 -14.37 5.51 21.43
CA ASP A 102 -14.71 6.61 22.38
C ASP A 102 -16.23 6.78 22.58
N MET A 103 -17.04 5.82 22.11
CA MET A 103 -18.49 5.91 22.23
C MET A 103 -18.96 5.43 23.60
N THR A 104 -19.40 6.36 24.45
CA THR A 104 -20.07 6.02 25.71
C THR A 104 -21.53 5.64 25.48
N ILE A 105 -21.99 4.64 26.24
CA ILE A 105 -23.41 4.24 26.32
C ILE A 105 -24.21 5.45 26.83
N CYS A 106 -25.22 5.90 26.06
CA CYS A 106 -26.15 6.95 26.49
C CYS A 106 -27.14 6.45 27.55
#